data_AF-A0A6J8BXH0-F1
#
_entry.id   AF-A0A6J8BXH0-F1
#
_cell.length_a   1.000
_cell.length_b   1.000
_cell.length_c   1.000
_cell.angle_alpha   90.00
_cell.angle_beta   90.00
_cell.angle_gamma   90.00
#
_symmetry.space_group_name_H-M   'P 1'
#
loop_
_entity.id
_entity.type
_entity.pdbx_description
1 polymer ?
#
loop_
_entity_poly.entity_id
_entity_poly.type
_entity_poly.pdbx_seq_one_letter_code
_entity_poly.pdbx_strand_id
1 'polypeptide(L)'
;MSAGENVKILSTAKCIYYYTELIRENLPRFTEQFLTWVRKLDKTDDQQTYLDFFHRYGTHYPTYTTFGARLTYEHTMKSSDNQKKKNRKSVSEDFNMDTNQEKAILEFSSSVTTRTVTVGAPPPSNGDAMTWSSSVKESPVPMQYELSPMHTLFTDKYMENLGVNHKKIDGTWTTLSFLNIF
;
A
#
# COMPACT_ATOMS: atom_id res chain seq x y z
N MET A 1 -30.86 17.47 6.97
CA MET A 1 -30.81 16.15 6.30
C MET A 1 -30.14 16.36 4.96
N SER A 2 -28.84 16.06 4.82
CA SER A 2 -28.09 16.36 3.60
C SER A 2 -28.28 15.26 2.54
N ALA A 3 -28.06 15.63 1.28
CA ALA A 3 -28.30 14.85 0.07
C ALA A 3 -27.78 13.41 0.12
N GLY A 4 -28.55 12.49 -0.48
CA GLY A 4 -28.34 11.05 -0.62
C GLY A 4 -26.91 10.52 -0.40
N GLU A 5 -26.65 10.05 0.81
CA GLU A 5 -25.41 9.38 1.18
C GLU A 5 -25.30 8.03 0.44
N ASN A 6 -24.16 7.80 -0.21
CA ASN A 6 -23.86 6.53 -0.88
C ASN A 6 -22.97 5.66 0.02
N VAL A 7 -23.19 4.35 -0.01
CA VAL A 7 -22.36 3.34 0.65
C VAL A 7 -21.49 2.65 -0.41
N LYS A 8 -20.22 2.46 -0.08
CA LYS A 8 -19.27 1.68 -0.88
C LYS A 8 -19.05 0.32 -0.23
N ILE A 9 -19.16 -0.74 -1.01
CA ILE A 9 -18.84 -2.11 -0.64
C ILE A 9 -17.65 -2.53 -1.49
N LEU A 10 -16.57 -2.97 -0.84
CA LEU A 10 -15.36 -3.41 -1.51
C LEU A 10 -15.29 -4.94 -1.45
N SER A 11 -15.23 -5.59 -2.60
CA SER A 11 -14.87 -7.00 -2.74
C SER A 11 -13.47 -7.08 -3.33
N THR A 12 -12.54 -7.74 -2.65
CA THR A 12 -11.13 -7.75 -3.04
C THR A 12 -10.59 -9.17 -3.10
N ALA A 13 -10.03 -9.55 -4.25
CA ALA A 13 -9.19 -10.72 -4.42
C ALA A 13 -7.71 -10.31 -4.45
N LYS A 14 -6.86 -11.07 -3.76
CA LYS A 14 -5.40 -10.87 -3.75
C LYS A 14 -4.72 -12.17 -4.11
N CYS A 15 -3.75 -12.10 -5.02
CA CYS A 15 -2.83 -13.19 -5.32
C CYS A 15 -1.44 -12.73 -4.87
N ILE A 16 -0.92 -13.30 -3.77
CA ILE A 16 0.43 -13.01 -3.27
C ILE A 16 1.37 -14.07 -3.81
N TYR A 17 2.47 -13.65 -4.43
CA TYR A 17 3.43 -14.55 -5.06
C TYR A 17 4.74 -14.67 -4.27
N TYR A 18 5.35 -13.55 -3.90
CA TYR A 18 6.47 -13.52 -2.95
C TYR A 18 6.41 -12.27 -2.08
N TYR A 19 7.28 -12.24 -1.08
CA TYR A 19 7.52 -11.07 -0.26
C TYR A 19 9.01 -10.79 -0.17
N THR A 20 9.36 -9.57 0.19
CA THR A 20 10.72 -9.16 0.54
C THR A 20 10.71 -8.61 1.95
N GLU A 21 11.74 -8.92 2.72
CA GLU A 21 11.90 -8.43 4.09
C GLU A 21 13.34 -8.00 4.33
N LEU A 22 13.54 -6.90 5.05
CA LEU A 22 14.85 -6.46 5.51
C LEU A 22 15.26 -7.25 6.76
N ILE A 23 16.30 -8.08 6.61
CA ILE A 23 16.90 -8.84 7.71
C ILE A 23 17.73 -7.89 8.56
N ARG A 24 17.34 -7.70 9.83
CA ARG A 24 17.92 -6.70 10.74
C ARG A 24 19.36 -7.01 11.13
N GLU A 25 19.74 -8.27 11.05
CA GLU A 25 21.06 -8.80 11.39
C GLU A 25 22.04 -8.68 10.21
N ASN A 26 21.54 -8.60 8.98
CA ASN A 26 22.35 -8.51 7.77
C ASN A 26 21.75 -7.51 6.78
N LEU A 27 21.90 -6.24 7.13
CA LEU A 27 21.33 -5.15 6.35
C LEU A 27 22.15 -4.90 5.08
N PRO A 28 21.49 -4.60 3.95
CA PRO A 28 22.19 -4.24 2.73
C PRO A 28 22.99 -2.95 2.93
N ARG A 29 24.11 -2.83 2.21
CA ARG A 29 24.90 -1.60 2.19
C ARG A 29 24.09 -0.47 1.55
N PHE A 30 24.23 0.74 2.10
CA PHE A 30 23.68 1.93 1.45
C PHE A 30 24.33 2.17 0.09
N THR A 31 23.57 2.76 -0.82
CA THR A 31 24.10 3.19 -2.12
C THR A 31 24.97 4.43 -1.95
N GLU A 32 25.99 4.59 -2.81
CA GLU A 32 26.85 5.78 -2.79
C GLU A 32 26.07 7.09 -2.99
N GLN A 33 24.98 7.05 -3.76
CA GLN A 33 24.10 8.19 -3.94
C GLN A 33 23.45 8.61 -2.62
N PHE A 34 22.93 7.64 -1.87
CA PHE A 34 22.37 7.90 -0.54
C PHE A 34 23.44 8.45 0.41
N LEU A 35 24.63 7.84 0.44
CA LEU A 35 25.75 8.30 1.27
C LEU A 35 26.19 9.72 0.93
N THR A 36 26.16 10.10 -0.35
CA THR A 36 26.44 11.48 -0.79
C THR A 36 25.45 12.47 -0.19
N TRP A 37 24.17 12.11 -0.14
CA TRP A 37 23.14 12.92 0.51
C TRP A 37 23.33 12.99 2.03
N VAL A 38 23.64 11.87 2.69
CA VAL A 38 23.93 11.86 4.13
C VAL A 38 25.09 12.81 4.46
N ARG A 39 26.18 12.79 3.68
CA ARG A 39 27.30 13.72 3.84
C ARG A 39 26.92 15.18 3.54
N LYS A 40 25.93 15.42 2.68
CA LYS A 40 25.38 16.76 2.42
C LYS A 40 24.59 17.27 3.63
N LEU A 41 23.72 16.43 4.19
CA LEU A 41 22.92 16.74 5.38
C LEU A 41 23.79 17.00 6.62
N ASP A 42 24.87 16.24 6.79
CA ASP A 42 25.84 16.43 7.88
C ASP A 42 26.41 17.86 7.93
N LYS A 43 26.65 18.44 6.75
CA LYS A 43 27.31 19.73 6.58
C LYS A 43 26.38 20.94 6.63
N THR A 44 25.07 20.74 6.80
CA THR A 44 24.11 21.84 6.74
C THR A 44 22.98 21.71 7.75
N ASP A 45 22.42 22.84 8.15
CA ASP A 45 21.18 22.95 8.92
C ASP A 45 20.07 23.62 8.10
N ASP A 46 20.31 23.81 6.80
CA ASP A 46 19.36 24.38 5.87
C ASP A 46 18.14 23.47 5.67
N GLN A 47 16.96 23.97 6.03
CA GLN A 47 15.70 23.27 5.90
C GLN A 47 15.42 22.84 4.46
N GLN A 48 15.75 23.68 3.46
CA GLN A 48 15.46 23.34 2.06
C GLN A 48 16.23 22.08 1.62
N THR A 49 17.47 21.92 2.08
CA THR A 49 18.26 20.72 1.81
C THR A 49 17.63 19.45 2.39
N TYR A 50 17.00 19.52 3.57
CA TYR A 50 16.25 18.39 4.14
C TYR A 50 14.97 18.11 3.35
N LEU A 51 14.25 19.14 2.91
CA LEU A 51 13.07 18.97 2.05
C LEU A 51 13.43 18.30 0.73
N ASP A 52 14.54 18.70 0.09
CA ASP A 52 15.03 18.07 -1.12
C ASP A 52 15.37 16.59 -0.91
N PHE A 53 15.92 16.25 0.26
CA PHE A 53 16.16 14.87 0.66
C PHE A 53 14.85 14.08 0.77
N PHE A 54 13.82 14.64 1.41
CA PHE A 54 12.50 14.00 1.52
C PHE A 54 11.82 13.83 0.16
N HIS A 55 11.93 14.81 -0.73
CA HIS A 55 11.40 14.68 -2.08
C HIS A 55 12.09 13.56 -2.87
N ARG A 56 13.36 13.28 -2.58
CA ARG A 56 14.12 12.24 -3.27
C ARG A 56 13.91 10.84 -2.69
N TYR A 57 13.91 10.70 -1.36
CA TYR A 57 13.92 9.39 -0.69
C TYR A 57 12.63 9.09 0.08
N GLY A 58 11.74 10.06 0.23
CA GLY A 58 10.57 9.98 1.09
C GLY A 58 10.91 10.13 2.58
N THR A 59 9.88 9.98 3.41
CA THR A 59 9.99 10.05 4.88
C THR A 59 10.16 8.67 5.52
N HIS A 60 9.97 7.60 4.75
CA HIS A 60 10.01 6.21 5.19
C HIS A 60 10.71 5.32 4.15
N TYR A 61 11.19 4.16 4.59
CA TYR A 61 11.71 3.11 3.73
C TYR A 61 10.96 1.79 3.96
N PRO A 62 10.84 0.92 2.95
CA PRO A 62 10.17 -0.36 3.10
C PRO A 62 11.02 -1.35 3.90
N THR A 63 10.42 -1.96 4.93
CA THR A 63 11.00 -3.09 5.68
C THR A 63 10.40 -4.42 5.26
N TYR A 64 9.16 -4.40 4.78
CA TYR A 64 8.49 -5.56 4.23
C TYR A 64 7.66 -5.16 3.02
N THR A 65 7.59 -6.01 2.00
CA THR A 65 6.77 -5.75 0.80
C THR A 65 6.22 -7.05 0.25
N THR A 66 4.91 -7.13 0.01
CA THR A 66 4.30 -8.26 -0.70
C THR A 66 4.15 -7.94 -2.18
N PHE A 67 4.50 -8.90 -3.04
CA PHE A 67 4.42 -8.79 -4.48
C PHE A 67 3.36 -9.74 -5.03
N GLY A 68 2.60 -9.27 -6.02
CA GLY A 68 1.53 -10.05 -6.64
C GLY A 68 0.57 -9.18 -7.43
N ALA A 69 -0.72 -9.50 -7.38
CA ALA A 69 -1.78 -8.67 -7.94
C ALA A 69 -3.02 -8.61 -7.05
N ARG A 70 -3.73 -7.49 -7.15
CA ARG A 70 -4.98 -7.25 -6.43
C ARG A 70 -6.05 -6.77 -7.39
N LEU A 71 -7.21 -7.40 -7.29
CA LEU A 71 -8.43 -7.03 -7.99
C LEU A 71 -9.47 -6.61 -6.96
N THR A 72 -9.95 -5.37 -7.06
CA THR A 72 -11.00 -4.84 -6.19
C THR A 72 -12.20 -4.41 -7.01
N TYR A 73 -13.37 -4.94 -6.68
CA TYR A 73 -14.66 -4.43 -7.12
C TYR A 73 -15.20 -3.46 -6.08
N GLU A 74 -15.35 -2.20 -6.48
CA GLU A 74 -15.99 -1.16 -5.69
C GLU A 74 -17.44 -1.02 -6.14
N HIS A 75 -18.38 -1.51 -5.32
CA HIS A 75 -19.81 -1.39 -5.55
C HIS A 75 -20.34 -0.18 -4.77
N THR A 76 -20.90 0.79 -5.48
CA THR A 76 -21.52 1.99 -4.88
C THR A 76 -23.05 1.89 -4.97
N MET A 77 -23.74 2.10 -3.85
CA MET A 77 -25.21 2.13 -3.80
C MET A 77 -25.73 3.19 -2.84
N LYS A 78 -27.01 3.57 -2.97
CA LYS A 78 -27.65 4.51 -2.04
C LYS A 78 -27.77 3.90 -0.64
N SER A 79 -27.52 4.70 0.40
CA SER A 79 -27.60 4.25 1.80
C SER A 79 -28.99 3.72 2.18
N SER A 80 -30.06 4.30 1.61
CA SER A 80 -31.44 3.83 1.79
C SER A 80 -31.68 2.39 1.33
N ASP A 81 -30.99 1.95 0.28
CA ASP A 81 -31.10 0.60 -0.27
C ASP A 81 -30.22 -0.39 0.48
N ASN A 82 -29.11 0.09 1.05
CA ASN A 82 -28.25 -0.70 1.92
C ASN A 82 -28.94 -1.04 3.26
N GLN A 83 -29.68 -0.10 3.86
CA GLN A 83 -30.39 -0.32 5.12
C GLN A 83 -31.48 -1.40 5.04
N LYS A 84 -32.11 -1.56 3.87
CA LYS A 84 -33.09 -2.63 3.60
C LYS A 84 -32.47 -4.01 3.46
N LYS A 85 -31.16 -4.10 3.22
CA LYS A 85 -30.40 -5.34 2.95
C LYS A 85 -29.49 -5.76 4.12
N LYS A 86 -29.81 -5.38 5.37
CA LYS A 86 -28.97 -5.58 6.59
C LYS A 86 -28.72 -7.03 7.03
N ASN A 87 -29.45 -8.02 6.50
CA ASN A 87 -29.17 -9.44 6.76
C ASN A 87 -28.25 -10.01 5.67
N ARG A 88 -26.95 -9.72 5.75
CA ARG A 88 -25.96 -10.30 4.81
C ARG A 88 -25.28 -11.48 5.46
N LYS A 89 -25.56 -12.68 4.96
CA LYS A 89 -24.67 -13.84 5.13
C LYS A 89 -23.53 -13.69 4.13
N SER A 90 -22.30 -13.89 4.58
CA SER A 90 -21.13 -13.98 3.70
C SER A 90 -21.34 -15.13 2.72
N VAL A 91 -21.19 -14.89 1.43
CA VAL A 91 -21.11 -15.96 0.42
C VAL A 91 -19.69 -16.50 0.50
N SER A 92 -19.51 -17.64 1.16
CA SER A 92 -18.28 -18.43 1.07
C SER A 92 -18.28 -19.20 -0.25
N GLU A 93 -17.10 -19.33 -0.86
CA GLU A 93 -16.79 -19.96 -2.15
C GLU A 93 -17.03 -21.49 -2.16
N ASP A 94 -18.23 -21.95 -1.84
CA ASP A 94 -18.70 -23.26 -2.31
C ASP A 94 -19.33 -23.05 -3.69
N PHE A 95 -18.68 -23.58 -4.72
CA PHE A 95 -19.02 -23.40 -6.15
C PHE A 95 -20.38 -23.99 -6.59
N ASN A 96 -21.28 -24.32 -5.65
CA ASN A 96 -22.66 -24.71 -5.94
C ASN A 96 -23.62 -23.60 -5.50
N MET A 97 -23.83 -22.64 -6.40
CA MET A 97 -24.83 -21.60 -6.21
C MET A 97 -26.25 -22.18 -6.38
N ASP A 98 -27.11 -22.02 -5.38
CA ASP A 98 -28.55 -22.23 -5.52
C ASP A 98 -29.18 -21.05 -6.29
N THR A 99 -30.27 -21.33 -7.01
CA THR A 99 -31.17 -20.37 -7.65
C THR A 99 -31.54 -19.15 -6.79
N ASN A 100 -31.65 -19.30 -5.46
CA ASN A 100 -31.90 -18.19 -4.56
C ASN A 100 -30.69 -17.26 -4.41
N GLN A 101 -29.48 -17.83 -4.41
CA GLN A 101 -28.23 -17.06 -4.40
C GLN A 101 -28.02 -16.36 -5.74
N GLU A 102 -28.33 -17.01 -6.86
CA GLU A 102 -28.34 -16.39 -8.20
C GLU A 102 -29.24 -15.15 -8.26
N LYS A 103 -30.49 -15.27 -7.80
CA LYS A 103 -31.43 -14.13 -7.75
C LYS A 103 -30.91 -13.01 -6.86
N ALA A 104 -30.38 -13.33 -5.67
CA ALA A 104 -29.82 -12.34 -4.77
C ALA A 104 -28.61 -11.60 -5.37
N ILE A 105 -27.76 -12.29 -6.13
CA ILE A 105 -26.61 -11.70 -6.83
C ILE A 105 -27.08 -10.78 -7.97
N LEU A 106 -28.08 -11.17 -8.75
CA LEU A 106 -28.66 -10.33 -9.80
C LEU A 106 -29.34 -9.07 -9.24
N GLU A 107 -30.10 -9.21 -8.14
CA GLU A 107 -30.71 -8.08 -7.43
C GLU A 107 -29.68 -7.15 -6.79
N PHE A 108 -28.57 -7.70 -6.30
CA PHE A 108 -27.46 -6.89 -5.82
C PHE A 108 -26.83 -6.13 -6.98
N SER A 109 -26.46 -6.83 -8.06
CA SER A 109 -25.74 -6.28 -9.21
C SER A 109 -26.52 -5.18 -9.94
N SER A 110 -27.85 -5.30 -10.02
CA SER A 110 -28.71 -4.26 -10.60
C SER A 110 -28.89 -3.03 -9.71
N SER A 111 -28.61 -3.15 -8.40
CA SER A 111 -28.77 -2.07 -7.41
C SER A 111 -27.48 -1.29 -7.11
N VAL A 112 -26.36 -1.65 -7.75
CA VAL A 112 -25.04 -1.06 -7.50
C VAL A 112 -24.40 -0.57 -8.79
N THR A 113 -23.63 0.52 -8.70
CA THR A 113 -22.66 0.87 -9.73
C THR A 113 -21.31 0.24 -9.37
N THR A 114 -20.75 -0.57 -10.26
CA THR A 114 -19.48 -1.27 -10.01
C THR A 114 -18.33 -0.61 -10.74
N ARG A 115 -17.26 -0.30 -10.01
CA ARG A 115 -15.96 0.09 -10.57
C ARG A 115 -14.92 -0.98 -10.25
N THR A 116 -14.16 -1.39 -11.24
CA THR A 116 -13.04 -2.31 -11.05
C THR A 116 -11.75 -1.52 -10.86
N VAL A 117 -10.98 -1.88 -9.84
CA VAL A 117 -9.66 -1.31 -9.53
C VAL A 117 -8.65 -2.45 -9.48
N THR A 118 -7.60 -2.35 -10.29
CA THR A 118 -6.59 -3.39 -10.44
C THR A 118 -5.21 -2.85 -10.07
N VAL A 119 -4.42 -3.64 -9.36
CA VAL A 119 -3.00 -3.40 -9.10
C VAL A 119 -2.25 -4.63 -9.60
N GLY A 120 -1.31 -4.43 -10.53
CA GLY A 120 -0.61 -5.53 -11.21
C GLY A 120 -1.36 -6.04 -12.42
N ALA A 121 -1.38 -7.36 -12.60
CA ALA A 121 -2.01 -8.00 -13.76
C ALA A 121 -3.53 -7.72 -13.83
N PRO A 122 -4.05 -7.27 -14.99
CA PRO A 122 -5.48 -7.06 -15.16
C PRO A 122 -6.24 -8.39 -15.15
N PRO A 123 -7.51 -8.40 -14.69
CA PRO A 123 -8.35 -9.57 -14.77
C PRO A 123 -8.59 -9.95 -16.25
N PRO A 124 -8.67 -11.25 -16.58
CA PRO A 124 -8.97 -11.69 -17.93
C PRO A 124 -10.42 -11.34 -18.31
N SER A 125 -10.68 -11.17 -19.60
CA SER A 125 -11.99 -10.78 -20.12
C SER A 125 -13.11 -11.78 -19.81
N ASN A 126 -12.76 -13.05 -19.62
CA ASN A 126 -13.68 -14.13 -19.23
C ASN A 126 -13.94 -14.20 -17.71
N GLY A 127 -13.26 -13.37 -16.90
CA GLY A 127 -13.39 -13.39 -15.44
C GLY A 127 -12.82 -14.63 -14.75
N ASP A 128 -12.07 -15.47 -15.46
CA ASP A 128 -11.54 -16.72 -14.90
C ASP A 128 -10.41 -16.44 -13.89
N ALA A 129 -10.64 -16.85 -12.64
CA ALA A 129 -9.73 -16.61 -11.53
C ALA A 129 -8.39 -17.35 -11.70
N MET A 130 -8.40 -18.55 -12.31
CA MET A 130 -7.20 -19.34 -12.52
C MET A 130 -6.29 -18.76 -13.62
N THR A 131 -6.90 -18.26 -14.70
CA THR A 131 -6.23 -17.51 -15.76
C THR A 131 -5.64 -16.22 -15.21
N TRP A 132 -6.39 -15.50 -14.35
CA TRP A 132 -5.86 -14.33 -13.67
C TRP A 132 -4.66 -14.67 -12.79
N SER A 133 -4.79 -15.65 -11.88
CA SER A 133 -3.72 -16.06 -10.97
C SER A 133 -2.44 -16.47 -11.72
N SER A 134 -2.59 -17.16 -12.85
CA SER A 134 -1.46 -17.58 -13.68
C SER A 134 -0.69 -16.40 -14.29
N SER A 135 -1.38 -15.33 -14.71
CA SER A 135 -0.71 -14.14 -15.29
C SER A 135 0.02 -13.30 -14.24
N VAL A 136 -0.42 -13.34 -12.97
CA VAL A 136 0.26 -12.63 -11.86
C VAL A 136 1.71 -13.10 -11.69
N LYS A 137 1.96 -14.39 -11.94
CA LYS A 137 3.29 -14.99 -11.79
C LYS A 137 4.34 -14.36 -12.71
N GLU A 138 3.93 -13.91 -13.90
CA GLU A 138 4.86 -13.40 -14.91
C GLU A 138 5.43 -12.01 -14.57
N SER A 139 4.67 -11.19 -13.83
CA SER A 139 5.08 -9.84 -13.44
C SER A 139 4.36 -9.38 -12.17
N PRO A 140 4.70 -9.94 -10.99
CA PRO A 140 4.10 -9.55 -9.73
C PRO A 140 4.60 -8.15 -9.32
N VAL A 141 3.69 -7.26 -8.95
CA VAL A 141 4.02 -5.89 -8.53
C VAL A 141 3.90 -5.73 -7.02
N PRO A 142 4.58 -4.76 -6.40
CA PRO A 142 4.34 -4.41 -5.00
C PRO A 142 2.88 -4.06 -4.73
N MET A 143 2.25 -4.73 -3.76
CA MET A 143 0.85 -4.51 -3.39
C MET A 143 0.66 -3.85 -2.03
N GLN A 144 1.59 -4.12 -1.11
CA GLN A 144 1.52 -3.67 0.28
C GLN A 144 2.93 -3.52 0.82
N TYR A 145 3.12 -2.48 1.60
CA TYR A 145 4.38 -2.13 2.24
C TYR A 145 4.19 -2.07 3.74
N GLU A 146 5.16 -2.57 4.50
CA GLU A 146 5.41 -2.10 5.85
C GLU A 146 6.60 -1.14 5.79
N LEU A 147 6.44 0.00 6.43
CA LEU A 147 7.34 1.13 6.31
C LEU A 147 7.96 1.43 7.68
N SER A 148 9.26 1.69 7.69
CA SER A 148 9.95 2.24 8.85
C SER A 148 10.32 3.70 8.60
N PRO A 149 10.26 4.57 9.62
CA PRO A 149 10.64 5.98 9.47
C PRO A 149 12.11 6.11 9.08
N MET A 150 12.40 6.96 8.09
CA MET A 150 13.75 7.13 7.54
C MET A 150 14.76 7.59 8.60
N HIS A 151 14.30 8.39 9.58
CA HIS A 151 15.19 8.91 10.62
C HIS A 151 15.84 7.79 11.47
N THR A 152 15.18 6.62 11.56
CA THR A 152 15.71 5.43 12.27
C THR A 152 17.00 4.86 11.66
N LEU A 153 17.35 5.26 10.44
CA LEU A 153 18.64 4.94 9.83
C LEU A 153 19.78 5.78 10.39
N PHE A 154 19.53 6.96 10.96
CA PHE A 154 20.58 7.84 11.51
C PHE A 154 20.93 7.48 12.95
N THR A 155 21.40 6.25 13.16
CA THR A 155 21.89 5.77 14.46
C THR A 155 23.32 5.24 14.34
N ASP A 156 23.99 5.07 15.48
CA ASP A 156 25.35 4.50 15.55
C ASP A 156 25.45 3.20 14.74
N LYS A 157 24.45 2.30 14.87
CA LYS A 157 24.39 1.01 14.14
C LYS A 157 24.62 1.12 12.63
N TYR A 158 24.13 2.18 12.00
CA TYR A 158 24.15 2.34 10.55
C TYR A 158 25.19 3.35 10.06
N MET A 159 25.55 4.34 10.89
CA MET A 159 26.29 5.52 10.46
C MET A 159 27.68 5.67 11.10
N GLU A 160 28.03 4.88 12.11
CA GLU A 160 29.30 4.99 12.87
C GLU A 160 30.54 5.00 11.95
N ASN A 161 30.57 4.14 10.93
CA ASN A 161 31.71 4.02 10.02
C ASN A 161 31.76 5.05 8.89
N LEU A 162 30.82 6.02 8.86
CA LEU A 162 30.72 6.99 7.77
C LEU A 162 31.37 8.34 8.08
N GLY A 163 31.81 8.56 9.33
CA GLY A 163 32.44 9.81 9.77
C GLY A 163 31.50 11.02 9.72
N VAL A 164 30.18 10.80 9.87
CA VAL A 164 29.14 11.84 9.87
C VAL A 164 28.53 11.99 11.27
N ASN A 165 28.08 13.21 11.61
CA ASN A 165 27.34 13.48 12.83
C ASN A 165 25.85 13.12 12.64
N HIS A 166 25.54 11.82 12.68
CA HIS A 166 24.17 11.32 12.48
C HIS A 166 23.19 11.83 13.55
N LYS A 167 23.63 12.13 14.78
CA LYS A 167 22.78 12.69 15.84
C LYS A 167 22.31 14.10 15.51
N LYS A 168 23.18 14.90 14.88
CA LYS A 168 22.80 16.22 14.34
C LYS A 168 21.72 16.06 13.27
N ILE A 169 21.92 15.14 12.33
CA ILE A 169 20.97 14.89 11.23
C ILE A 169 19.59 14.47 11.77
N ASP A 170 19.55 13.52 12.72
CA ASP A 170 18.30 13.06 13.34
C ASP A 170 17.60 14.17 14.16
N GLY A 171 18.36 15.00 14.88
CA GLY A 171 17.82 16.15 15.62
C GLY A 171 17.14 17.18 14.71
N THR A 172 17.79 17.54 13.60
CA THR A 172 17.23 18.47 12.60
C THR A 172 16.02 17.85 11.91
N TRP A 173 16.08 16.56 11.56
CA TRP A 173 14.94 15.82 11.00
C TRP A 173 13.73 15.89 11.92
N THR A 174 13.92 15.55 13.20
CA THR A 174 12.86 15.50 14.20
C THR A 174 12.18 16.86 14.34
N THR A 175 12.99 17.93 14.39
CA THR A 175 12.50 19.32 14.44
C THR A 175 11.60 19.66 13.25
N LEU A 176 12.02 19.29 12.02
CA LEU A 176 11.25 19.56 10.81
C LEU A 176 9.97 18.72 10.73
N SER A 177 9.98 17.49 11.24
CA SER A 177 8.79 16.63 11.28
C SER A 177 7.71 17.15 12.23
N PHE A 178 8.09 17.78 13.34
CA PHE A 178 7.15 18.40 14.28
C PHE A 178 6.55 19.73 13.79
N LEU A 179 7.17 20.37 12.80
CA LEU A 179 6.66 21.60 12.19
C LEU A 179 5.53 21.36 11.17
N ASN A 180 5.01 20.13 11.04
CA ASN A 180 3.95 19.77 10.08
C ASN A 180 4.22 20.28 8.66
N ILE A 181 5.46 20.15 8.19
CA ILE A 181 5.80 20.42 6.79
C ILE A 181 5.35 19.24 5.88
N PHE A 182 4.67 18.24 6.46
CA PHE A 182 4.04 17.10 5.80
C PHE A 182 2.67 16.80 6.39
#